data_AF-A0A3C0BD54-F1
#
_entry.id   AF-A0A3C0BD54-F1
#
_cell.length_a   1.000
_cell.length_b   1.000
_cell.length_c   1.000
_cell.angle_alpha   90.00
_cell.angle_beta   90.00
_cell.angle_gamma   90.00
#
_symmetry.space_group_name_H-M   'P 1'
#
loop_
_entity.id
_entity.type
_entity.pdbx_description
1 polymer ?
#
loop_
_entity_poly.entity_id
_entity_poly.type
_entity_poly.pdbx_seq_one_letter_code
_entity_poly.pdbx_strand_id
1 'polypeptide(L)'
;MEKEQLLLDITGSFANADLKTEETKDEILTLLVPEQIITELLRHLKYKLARPFSMLYDLTAIDMRAFSPVGVPPPYPFILIYHLLSFERNCDLRIKVGLSSDYPSVPSIIDIWPAANWYEREVYDMFGIQFTGHPGLRRILMPENWVGHPLRKEHPARATDMGNFVMTDDYLEQQEEELQFNPEKFGMNRQADNADFMFLNLGPQHPGTHGILRLILQLSGEDIVDIVPNIGFHHRGAEKMGERQSWHTYIPYTDRVDYLSGVLNNMAYCEAVEKLADISVPDRAKVIRIMLAELFRISSHLV
;
A
#
# COMPACT_ATOMS: atom_id res chain seq x y z
N MET A 1 10.21 -18.83 22.21
CA MET A 1 10.67 -20.03 21.47
C MET A 1 10.73 -19.82 19.97
N GLU A 2 9.62 -19.75 19.21
CA GLU A 2 9.72 -19.71 17.74
C GLU A 2 10.25 -18.37 17.16
N LYS A 3 9.91 -17.24 17.79
CA LYS A 3 10.45 -15.91 17.44
C LYS A 3 11.96 -15.80 17.69
N GLU A 4 12.42 -16.30 18.82
CA GLU A 4 13.84 -16.29 19.20
C GLU A 4 14.66 -17.19 18.26
N GLN A 5 14.12 -18.37 17.91
CA GLN A 5 14.75 -19.25 16.94
C GLN A 5 14.83 -18.61 15.56
N LEU A 6 13.75 -17.97 15.08
CA LEU A 6 13.76 -17.24 13.83
C LEU A 6 14.79 -16.09 13.84
N LEU A 7 14.85 -15.34 14.95
CA LEU A 7 15.84 -14.28 15.12
C LEU A 7 17.27 -14.83 15.07
N LEU A 8 17.53 -15.96 15.73
CA LEU A 8 18.82 -16.66 15.69
C LEU A 8 19.17 -17.15 14.28
N ASP A 9 18.22 -17.70 13.53
CA ASP A 9 18.42 -18.15 12.15
C ASP A 9 18.83 -16.98 11.23
N ILE A 10 18.15 -15.84 11.37
CA ILE A 10 18.41 -14.62 10.60
C ILE A 10 19.74 -13.99 11.01
N THR A 11 19.96 -13.77 12.30
CA THR A 11 21.20 -13.15 12.82
C THR A 11 22.42 -14.03 12.58
N GLY A 12 22.29 -15.36 12.61
CA GLY A 12 23.37 -16.28 12.25
C GLY A 12 23.77 -16.19 10.78
N SER A 13 22.80 -16.00 9.88
CA SER A 13 23.05 -15.88 8.44
C SER A 13 23.55 -14.49 8.03
N PHE A 14 23.27 -13.46 8.83
CA PHE A 14 23.60 -12.05 8.55
C PHE A 14 24.39 -11.40 9.71
N ALA A 15 25.28 -12.16 10.36
CA ALA A 15 25.99 -11.73 11.58
C ALA A 15 26.82 -10.45 11.42
N ASN A 16 27.20 -10.09 10.20
CA ASN A 16 27.97 -8.89 9.88
C ASN A 16 27.10 -7.65 9.60
N ALA A 17 25.77 -7.78 9.60
CA ALA A 17 24.84 -6.69 9.32
C ALA A 17 24.30 -6.07 10.63
N ASP A 18 24.08 -4.75 10.63
CA ASP A 18 23.48 -4.02 11.75
C ASP A 18 21.96 -4.27 11.82
N LEU A 19 21.57 -5.44 12.35
CA LEU A 19 20.16 -5.82 12.54
C LEU A 19 19.70 -5.37 13.93
N LYS A 20 18.72 -4.45 14.00
CA LYS A 20 18.14 -3.98 15.26
C LYS A 20 16.73 -4.53 15.43
N THR A 21 16.46 -5.16 16.57
CA THR A 21 15.12 -5.60 16.95
C THR A 21 14.35 -4.45 17.61
N GLU A 22 13.12 -4.20 17.17
CA GLU A 22 12.22 -3.25 17.82
C GLU A 22 11.14 -3.98 18.63
N GLU A 23 10.88 -3.50 19.84
CA GLU A 23 9.78 -3.98 20.66
C GLU A 23 8.46 -3.35 20.20
N THR A 24 7.47 -4.19 19.91
CA THR A 24 6.17 -3.75 19.42
C THR A 24 5.04 -4.29 20.30
N LYS A 25 4.00 -3.47 20.48
CA LYS A 25 2.79 -3.88 21.23
C LYS A 25 2.06 -5.04 20.57
N ASP A 26 2.11 -5.14 19.23
CA ASP A 26 1.50 -6.22 18.46
C ASP A 26 2.22 -7.56 18.58
N GLU A 27 3.38 -7.58 19.24
CA GLU A 27 4.27 -8.73 19.42
C GLU A 27 4.88 -9.28 18.11
N ILE A 28 4.65 -8.66 16.95
CA ILE A 28 5.22 -9.11 15.68
C ILE A 28 6.74 -8.82 15.70
N LEU A 29 7.55 -9.83 15.40
CA LEU A 29 9.01 -9.66 15.33
C LEU A 29 9.32 -8.59 14.27
N THR A 30 9.87 -7.46 14.72
CA THR A 30 10.18 -6.31 13.86
C THR A 30 11.68 -6.08 13.84
N LEU A 31 12.26 -6.11 12.63
CA LEU A 31 13.68 -5.91 12.41
C LEU A 31 13.91 -4.64 11.60
N LEU A 32 14.67 -3.69 12.15
CA LEU A 32 15.23 -2.56 11.41
C LEU A 32 16.56 -3.00 10.79
N VAL A 33 16.64 -2.91 9.46
CA VAL A 33 17.76 -3.39 8.67
C VAL A 33 18.32 -2.30 7.74
N PRO A 34 19.62 -2.33 7.42
CA PRO A 34 20.21 -1.44 6.42
C PRO A 34 19.70 -1.75 5.01
N GLU A 35 19.61 -0.71 4.18
CA GLU A 35 19.17 -0.81 2.77
C GLU A 35 20.04 -1.79 1.95
N GLN A 36 21.33 -1.90 2.24
CA GLN A 36 22.28 -2.66 1.42
C GLN A 36 22.01 -4.18 1.44
N ILE A 37 21.41 -4.69 2.51
CA ILE A 37 21.19 -6.14 2.70
C ILE A 37 19.78 -6.59 2.35
N ILE A 38 18.87 -5.66 2.01
CA ILE A 38 17.43 -5.95 1.93
C ILE A 38 17.13 -7.06 0.91
N THR A 39 17.69 -6.96 -0.30
CA THR A 39 17.43 -7.92 -1.38
C THR A 39 17.95 -9.32 -1.02
N GLU A 40 19.14 -9.41 -0.41
CA GLU A 40 19.72 -10.68 0.00
C GLU A 40 18.94 -11.31 1.17
N LEU A 41 18.53 -10.49 2.13
CA LEU A 41 17.71 -10.91 3.27
C LEU A 41 16.37 -11.45 2.80
N LEU A 42 15.65 -10.71 1.95
CA LEU A 42 14.35 -11.13 1.44
C LEU A 42 14.43 -12.43 0.62
N ARG A 43 15.47 -12.60 -0.22
CA ARG A 43 15.72 -13.86 -0.92
C ARG A 43 16.01 -15.01 0.04
N HIS A 44 16.77 -14.75 1.10
CA HIS A 44 17.04 -15.76 2.12
C HIS A 44 15.74 -16.21 2.82
N LEU A 45 14.88 -15.27 3.20
CA LEU A 45 13.60 -15.54 3.86
C LEU A 45 12.62 -16.32 2.98
N LYS A 46 12.64 -16.09 1.67
CA LYS A 46 11.77 -16.78 0.70
C LYS A 46 12.31 -18.15 0.27
N TYR A 47 13.61 -18.28 0.03
CA TYR A 47 14.17 -19.44 -0.68
C TYR A 47 15.14 -20.30 0.12
N LYS A 48 15.78 -19.77 1.19
CA LYS A 48 16.84 -20.49 1.92
C LYS A 48 16.38 -21.05 3.26
N LEU A 49 15.36 -20.46 3.88
CA LEU A 49 14.81 -20.98 5.13
C LEU A 49 14.08 -22.31 4.89
N ALA A 50 14.26 -23.26 5.81
CA ALA A 50 13.55 -24.55 5.77
C ALA A 50 12.02 -24.39 5.78
N ARG A 51 11.52 -23.38 6.50
CA ARG A 51 10.12 -22.95 6.53
C ARG A 51 10.05 -21.49 6.07
N PRO A 52 9.77 -21.22 4.78
CA PRO A 52 9.93 -19.90 4.18
C PRO A 52 8.75 -18.95 4.43
N PHE A 53 9.00 -17.65 4.20
CA PHE A 53 7.97 -16.62 4.14
C PHE A 53 7.34 -16.58 2.75
N SER A 54 6.26 -17.36 2.59
CA SER A 54 5.67 -17.61 1.28
C SER A 54 4.88 -16.41 0.74
N MET A 55 4.34 -15.55 1.60
CA MET A 55 3.47 -14.45 1.22
C MET A 55 4.06 -13.11 1.64
N LEU A 56 4.16 -12.17 0.69
CA LEU A 56 4.24 -10.74 0.98
C LEU A 56 2.82 -10.29 1.34
N TYR A 57 2.59 -10.00 2.61
CA TYR A 57 1.29 -9.58 3.11
C TYR A 57 1.01 -8.12 2.79
N ASP A 58 2.02 -7.27 2.99
CA ASP A 58 1.93 -5.84 2.71
C ASP A 58 3.33 -5.24 2.47
N LEU A 59 3.38 -4.16 1.71
CA LEU A 59 4.55 -3.32 1.52
C LEU A 59 4.11 -1.86 1.53
N THR A 60 4.56 -1.13 2.54
CA THR A 60 4.18 0.27 2.76
C THR A 60 5.38 1.09 3.21
N ALA A 61 5.24 2.41 3.26
CA ALA A 61 6.28 3.30 3.76
C ALA A 61 5.73 4.27 4.80
N ILE A 62 6.63 4.81 5.62
CA ILE A 62 6.32 5.87 6.58
C ILE A 62 7.27 7.03 6.33
N ASP A 63 6.70 8.21 6.13
CA ASP A 63 7.45 9.47 6.13
C ASP A 63 7.62 9.97 7.57
N MET A 64 8.86 9.87 8.05
CA MET A 64 9.25 10.19 9.42
C MET A 64 9.65 11.66 9.59
N ARG A 65 9.75 12.47 8.53
CA ARG A 65 10.32 13.84 8.59
C ARG A 65 9.62 14.78 9.58
N ALA A 66 8.33 14.56 9.86
CA ALA A 66 7.56 15.31 10.85
C ALA A 66 7.56 14.68 12.26
N PHE A 67 8.14 13.49 12.42
CA PHE A 67 8.19 12.78 13.69
C PHE A 67 9.41 13.22 14.52
N SER A 68 9.17 14.04 15.54
CA SER A 68 10.21 14.41 16.51
C SER A 68 9.66 14.48 17.94
N PRO A 69 9.54 13.33 18.63
CA PRO A 69 8.96 13.27 19.98
C PRO A 69 9.80 14.02 21.05
N VAL A 70 11.10 14.24 20.80
CA VAL A 70 12.03 14.87 21.75
C VAL A 70 12.87 15.98 21.09
N GLY A 71 12.43 16.52 19.94
CA GLY A 71 13.21 17.51 19.17
C GLY A 71 14.46 16.95 18.48
N VAL A 72 14.70 15.63 18.56
CA VAL A 72 15.72 14.93 17.79
C VAL A 72 15.10 14.50 16.46
N PRO A 73 15.70 14.84 15.32
CA PRO A 73 15.22 14.36 14.02
C PRO A 73 15.35 12.82 13.95
N PRO A 74 14.44 12.13 13.25
CA PRO A 74 14.55 10.70 13.08
C PRO A 74 15.85 10.35 12.34
N PRO A 75 16.42 9.16 12.56
CA PRO A 75 17.65 8.75 11.89
C PRO A 75 17.48 8.59 10.38
N TYR A 76 16.25 8.34 9.92
CA TYR A 76 15.90 8.15 8.51
C TYR A 76 14.66 8.99 8.17
N PRO A 77 14.64 9.74 7.06
CA PRO A 77 13.45 10.45 6.59
C PRO A 77 12.31 9.51 6.19
N PHE A 78 12.63 8.35 5.60
CA PHE A 78 11.63 7.35 5.23
C PHE A 78 11.97 5.99 5.84
N ILE A 79 10.93 5.26 6.23
CA ILE A 79 11.02 3.85 6.62
C ILE A 79 10.16 3.04 5.66
N LEU A 80 10.77 2.13 4.92
CA LEU A 80 10.05 1.16 4.10
C LEU A 80 9.77 -0.10 4.92
N ILE A 81 8.55 -0.61 4.87
CA ILE A 81 8.08 -1.71 5.71
C ILE A 81 7.60 -2.86 4.83
N TYR A 82 8.22 -4.02 5.01
CA TYR A 82 7.79 -5.28 4.42
C TYR A 82 7.10 -6.10 5.51
N HIS A 83 5.85 -6.49 5.30
CA HIS A 83 5.14 -7.44 6.14
C HIS A 83 5.11 -8.79 5.43
N LEU A 84 5.71 -9.80 6.04
CA LEU A 84 5.82 -11.14 5.49
C LEU A 84 5.03 -12.13 6.35
N LEU A 85 4.37 -13.08 5.70
CA LEU A 85 3.63 -14.16 6.34
C LEU A 85 4.18 -15.53 5.93
N SER A 86 4.41 -16.39 6.92
CA SER A 86 4.75 -17.80 6.72
C SER A 86 3.62 -18.69 7.19
N PHE A 87 3.00 -19.43 6.27
CA PHE A 87 1.91 -20.36 6.57
C PHE A 87 2.40 -21.57 7.40
N GLU A 88 3.58 -22.11 7.09
CA GLU A 88 4.13 -23.28 7.79
C GLU A 88 4.54 -22.99 9.24
N ARG A 89 4.95 -21.74 9.51
CA ARG A 89 5.25 -21.27 10.87
C ARG A 89 4.02 -20.67 11.56
N ASN A 90 2.97 -20.37 10.79
CA ASN A 90 1.83 -19.56 11.21
C ASN A 90 2.29 -18.27 11.92
N CYS A 91 3.25 -17.57 11.32
CA CYS A 91 3.87 -16.39 11.93
C CYS A 91 4.11 -15.25 10.94
N ASP A 92 4.02 -14.03 11.47
CA ASP A 92 4.36 -12.79 10.80
C ASP A 92 5.79 -12.33 11.10
N LEU A 93 6.40 -11.66 10.13
CA LEU A 93 7.68 -10.98 10.27
C LEU A 93 7.58 -9.59 9.62
N ARG A 94 7.99 -8.55 10.35
CA ARG A 94 8.05 -7.19 9.84
C ARG A 94 9.52 -6.77 9.65
N ILE A 95 9.86 -6.36 8.44
CA ILE A 95 11.18 -5.77 8.14
C ILE A 95 10.99 -4.29 7.86
N LYS A 96 11.69 -3.45 8.63
CA LYS A 96 11.79 -2.01 8.43
C LYS A 96 13.15 -1.70 7.80
N VAL A 97 13.16 -0.88 6.77
CA VAL A 97 14.38 -0.40 6.12
C VAL A 97 14.43 1.11 6.26
N GLY A 98 15.48 1.60 6.92
CA GLY A 98 15.74 3.03 7.03
C GLY A 98 16.35 3.57 5.74
N LEU A 99 15.68 4.51 5.09
CA LEU A 99 16.14 5.13 3.85
C LEU A 99 16.63 6.55 4.14
N SER A 100 17.88 6.84 3.78
CA SER A 100 18.55 8.11 4.14
C SER A 100 18.33 9.25 3.14
N SER A 101 17.82 8.97 1.94
CA SER A 101 17.60 9.96 0.87
C SER A 101 16.19 10.55 0.92
N ASP A 102 16.04 11.80 0.47
CA ASP A 102 14.73 12.47 0.27
C ASP A 102 13.93 11.90 -0.91
N TYR A 103 14.64 11.29 -1.86
CA TYR A 103 14.09 10.54 -2.99
C TYR A 103 14.84 9.21 -3.07
N PRO A 104 14.51 8.26 -2.19
CA PRO A 104 15.23 7.00 -2.12
C PRO A 104 14.86 6.08 -3.29
N SER A 105 15.80 5.19 -3.63
CA SER A 105 15.65 4.23 -4.73
C SER A 105 16.13 2.87 -4.27
N VAL A 106 15.22 1.89 -4.21
CA VAL A 106 15.45 0.56 -3.64
C VAL A 106 15.32 -0.49 -4.75
N PRO A 107 16.00 -1.65 -4.70
CA PRO A 107 15.74 -2.73 -5.65
C PRO A 107 14.32 -3.28 -5.54
N SER A 108 13.66 -3.51 -6.68
CA SER A 108 12.39 -4.21 -6.77
C SER A 108 12.53 -5.67 -6.32
N ILE A 109 11.46 -6.20 -5.72
CA ILE A 109 11.38 -7.57 -5.20
C ILE A 109 10.31 -8.41 -5.93
N ILE A 110 9.86 -7.96 -7.10
CA ILE A 110 8.85 -8.64 -7.94
C ILE A 110 9.28 -10.07 -8.30
N ASP A 111 10.58 -10.28 -8.50
CA ASP A 111 11.12 -11.59 -8.82
C ASP A 111 11.17 -12.54 -7.61
N ILE A 112 11.01 -12.01 -6.40
CA ILE A 112 10.85 -12.78 -5.16
C ILE A 112 9.36 -13.03 -4.88
N TRP A 113 8.54 -11.97 -4.93
CA TRP A 113 7.08 -12.04 -4.81
C TRP A 113 6.42 -11.22 -5.92
N PRO A 114 5.73 -11.87 -6.89
CA PRO A 114 5.07 -11.15 -7.99
C PRO A 114 4.02 -10.11 -7.53
N ALA A 115 3.40 -10.34 -6.37
CA ALA A 115 2.45 -9.42 -5.75
C ALA A 115 3.06 -8.04 -5.43
N ALA A 116 4.39 -7.95 -5.28
CA ALA A 116 5.09 -6.70 -5.00
C ALA A 116 4.88 -5.63 -6.08
N ASN A 117 4.50 -6.01 -7.31
CA ASN A 117 4.25 -5.06 -8.40
C ASN A 117 3.25 -3.96 -8.01
N TRP A 118 2.14 -4.32 -7.35
CA TRP A 118 1.12 -3.35 -6.99
C TRP A 118 1.55 -2.50 -5.80
N TYR A 119 2.11 -3.13 -4.77
CA TYR A 119 2.58 -2.41 -3.59
C TYR A 119 3.75 -1.45 -3.89
N GLU A 120 4.71 -1.85 -4.71
CA GLU A 120 5.84 -0.99 -5.12
C GLU A 120 5.33 0.23 -5.91
N ARG A 121 4.32 0.05 -6.76
CA ARG A 121 3.66 1.16 -7.46
C ARG A 121 2.87 2.06 -6.52
N GLU A 122 2.19 1.51 -5.53
CA GLU A 122 1.48 2.27 -4.51
C GLU A 122 2.43 3.12 -3.68
N VAL A 123 3.53 2.52 -3.20
CA VAL A 123 4.58 3.23 -2.45
C VAL A 123 5.23 4.32 -3.31
N TYR A 124 5.48 4.05 -4.58
CA TYR A 124 5.95 5.06 -5.53
C TYR A 124 4.95 6.21 -5.68
N ASP A 125 3.67 5.91 -5.85
CA ASP A 125 2.63 6.91 -6.06
C ASP A 125 2.43 7.79 -4.81
N MET A 126 2.36 7.17 -3.64
CA MET A 126 2.06 7.81 -2.36
C MET A 126 3.25 8.50 -1.70
N PHE A 127 4.45 7.94 -1.82
CA PHE A 127 5.67 8.40 -1.14
C PHE A 127 6.82 8.76 -2.08
N GLY A 128 6.75 8.47 -3.38
CA GLY A 128 7.80 8.82 -4.34
C GLY A 128 9.10 8.03 -4.18
N ILE A 129 9.05 6.87 -3.54
CA ILE A 129 10.18 5.95 -3.44
C ILE A 129 10.28 5.18 -4.76
N GLN A 130 11.46 5.18 -5.37
CA GLN A 130 11.68 4.49 -6.64
C GLN A 130 12.08 3.03 -6.43
N PHE A 131 11.66 2.17 -7.35
CA PHE A 131 12.01 0.75 -7.36
C PHE A 131 12.78 0.39 -8.63
N THR A 132 14.08 0.12 -8.49
CA THR A 132 14.96 -0.24 -9.61
C THR A 132 14.69 -1.68 -10.06
N GLY A 133 14.54 -1.89 -11.37
CA GLY A 133 14.21 -3.19 -11.95
C GLY A 133 12.70 -3.49 -12.03
N HIS A 134 11.84 -2.59 -11.57
CA HIS A 134 10.38 -2.74 -11.72
C HIS A 134 9.98 -2.58 -13.21
N PRO A 135 9.21 -3.51 -13.81
CA PRO A 135 8.94 -3.54 -15.26
C PRO A 135 8.06 -2.38 -15.76
N GLY A 136 7.22 -1.81 -14.89
CA GLY A 136 6.37 -0.66 -15.23
C GLY A 136 6.02 0.19 -14.01
N LEU A 137 7.01 0.89 -13.45
CA LEU A 137 6.81 1.72 -12.27
C LEU A 137 6.07 3.00 -12.67
N ARG A 138 4.78 3.05 -12.33
CA ARG A 138 3.89 4.18 -12.62
C ARG A 138 2.85 4.30 -11.52
N ARG A 139 2.21 5.47 -11.45
CA ARG A 139 1.08 5.73 -10.54
C ARG A 139 0.00 4.64 -10.69
N ILE A 140 -0.66 4.34 -9.58
CA ILE A 140 -1.69 3.29 -9.51
C ILE A 140 -2.98 3.81 -8.87
N LEU A 141 -2.86 4.76 -7.95
CA LEU A 141 -3.95 5.44 -7.27
C LEU A 141 -4.21 6.82 -7.88
N MET A 142 -3.19 7.66 -7.99
CA MET A 142 -3.38 9.03 -8.47
C MET A 142 -3.41 9.11 -10.00
N PRO A 143 -4.09 10.12 -10.57
CA PRO A 143 -3.99 10.45 -11.99
C PRO A 143 -2.54 10.65 -12.46
N GLU A 144 -2.26 10.43 -13.74
CA GLU A 144 -0.90 10.55 -14.30
C GLU A 144 -0.33 11.97 -14.13
N ASN A 145 -1.14 13.00 -14.40
CA ASN A 145 -0.80 14.41 -14.19
C ASN A 145 -0.75 14.85 -12.71
N TRP A 146 -0.96 13.95 -11.74
CA TRP A 146 -0.89 14.36 -10.33
C TRP A 146 0.52 14.86 -9.98
N VAL A 147 0.59 16.05 -9.38
CA VAL A 147 1.86 16.67 -8.98
C VAL A 147 2.14 16.35 -7.51
N GLY A 148 3.28 15.70 -7.25
CA GLY A 148 3.71 15.31 -5.91
C GLY A 148 3.22 13.94 -5.45
N HIS A 149 3.31 13.70 -4.14
CA HIS A 149 3.07 12.41 -3.48
C HIS A 149 2.20 12.60 -2.24
N PRO A 150 0.93 12.17 -2.24
CA PRO A 150 -0.07 12.55 -1.22
C PRO A 150 0.31 12.24 0.23
N LEU A 151 1.03 11.15 0.50
CA LEU A 151 1.35 10.70 1.86
C LEU A 151 2.68 11.28 2.39
N ARG A 152 3.39 12.09 1.59
CA ARG A 152 4.53 12.87 2.09
C ARG A 152 4.07 13.98 3.04
N LYS A 153 4.90 14.33 4.03
CA LYS A 153 4.55 15.34 5.05
C LYS A 153 4.44 16.76 4.48
N GLU A 154 5.25 17.10 3.47
CA GLU A 154 5.18 18.36 2.74
C GLU A 154 3.96 18.51 1.84
N HIS A 155 3.30 17.39 1.49
CA HIS A 155 2.14 17.47 0.61
C HIS A 155 0.95 18.14 1.32
N PRO A 156 0.31 19.14 0.69
CA PRO A 156 -0.91 19.78 1.19
C PRO A 156 -1.98 18.74 1.53
N ALA A 157 -2.72 18.94 2.61
CA ALA A 157 -3.82 18.01 2.93
C ALA A 157 -5.20 18.63 2.80
N ARG A 158 -5.28 19.95 2.74
CA ARG A 158 -6.52 20.65 2.42
C ARG A 158 -6.38 21.31 1.06
N ALA A 159 -7.49 21.35 0.34
CA ALA A 159 -7.58 22.18 -0.86
C ALA A 159 -7.29 23.66 -0.56
N THR A 160 -7.57 24.13 0.65
CA THR A 160 -7.24 25.50 1.08
C THR A 160 -5.74 25.77 1.24
N ASP A 161 -4.95 24.72 1.43
CA ASP A 161 -3.49 24.83 1.50
C ASP A 161 -2.90 24.90 0.07
N MET A 162 -3.69 24.45 -0.93
CA MET A 162 -3.38 24.64 -2.33
C MET A 162 -3.84 26.04 -2.75
N GLY A 163 -3.07 26.69 -3.63
CA GLY A 163 -3.47 27.98 -4.19
C GLY A 163 -4.80 27.90 -4.95
N ASN A 164 -5.30 29.06 -5.41
CA ASN A 164 -6.51 29.08 -6.23
C ASN A 164 -6.33 28.17 -7.45
N PHE A 165 -7.30 27.28 -7.68
CA PHE A 165 -7.33 26.49 -8.90
C PHE A 165 -7.50 27.42 -10.11
N VAL A 166 -6.58 27.30 -11.06
CA VAL A 166 -6.62 28.04 -12.33
C VAL A 166 -6.58 27.01 -13.45
N MET A 167 -7.56 27.08 -14.33
CA MET A 167 -7.62 26.26 -15.53
C MET A 167 -6.76 26.95 -16.60
N THR A 168 -5.44 26.73 -16.54
CA THR A 168 -4.50 27.26 -17.52
C THR A 168 -4.64 26.53 -18.86
N ASP A 169 -4.20 27.14 -19.96
CA ASP A 169 -4.18 26.49 -21.27
C ASP A 169 -3.35 25.20 -21.22
N ASP A 170 -2.17 25.23 -20.58
CA ASP A 170 -1.34 24.04 -20.34
C ASP A 170 -2.09 22.90 -19.61
N TYR A 171 -2.96 23.24 -18.66
CA TYR A 171 -3.74 22.25 -17.91
C TYR A 171 -4.83 21.61 -18.79
N LEU A 172 -5.45 22.41 -19.64
CA LEU A 172 -6.43 21.93 -20.62
C LEU A 172 -5.78 20.99 -21.64
N GLU A 173 -4.64 21.38 -22.20
CA GLU A 173 -3.88 20.55 -23.14
C GLU A 173 -3.51 19.20 -22.52
N GLN A 174 -3.01 19.19 -21.28
CA GLN A 174 -2.70 17.95 -20.56
C GLN A 174 -3.93 17.07 -20.35
N GLN A 175 -5.08 17.65 -20.01
CA GLN A 175 -6.34 16.90 -19.88
C GLN A 175 -6.79 16.30 -21.20
N GLU A 176 -6.67 17.05 -22.30
CA GLU A 176 -6.99 16.56 -23.64
C GLU A 176 -6.06 15.42 -24.08
N GLU A 177 -4.77 15.51 -23.78
CA GLU A 177 -3.80 14.43 -24.02
C GLU A 177 -4.12 13.18 -23.19
N GLU A 178 -4.52 13.31 -21.93
CA GLU A 178 -4.92 12.18 -21.07
C GLU A 178 -6.20 11.48 -21.56
N LEU A 179 -7.10 12.21 -22.23
CA LEU A 179 -8.28 11.62 -22.87
C LEU A 179 -7.92 10.76 -24.09
N GLN A 180 -6.75 10.99 -24.71
CA GLN A 180 -6.29 10.17 -25.82
C GLN A 180 -5.82 8.80 -25.31
N PHE A 181 -6.50 7.76 -25.77
CA PHE A 181 -6.13 6.40 -25.40
C PHE A 181 -4.82 5.98 -26.08
N ASN A 182 -3.80 5.67 -25.27
CA ASN A 182 -2.52 5.14 -25.73
C ASN A 182 -2.32 3.67 -25.27
N PRO A 183 -2.47 2.67 -26.15
CA PRO A 183 -2.30 1.24 -25.83
C PRO A 183 -0.92 0.90 -25.25
N GLU A 184 0.13 1.52 -25.79
CA GLU A 184 1.52 1.21 -25.43
C GLU A 184 1.83 1.56 -23.98
N LYS A 185 1.17 2.60 -23.43
CA LYS A 185 1.26 2.92 -21.99
C LYS A 185 0.81 1.75 -21.14
N PHE A 186 -0.14 0.94 -21.59
CA PHE A 186 -0.66 -0.21 -20.87
C PHE A 186 0.07 -1.52 -21.17
N GLY A 187 1.12 -1.49 -22.01
CA GLY A 187 1.80 -2.69 -22.49
C GLY A 187 1.01 -3.46 -23.55
N MET A 188 -0.03 -2.84 -24.12
CA MET A 188 -0.89 -3.44 -25.12
C MET A 188 -0.35 -3.23 -26.54
N ASN A 189 -0.56 -4.23 -27.39
CA ASN A 189 -0.15 -4.18 -28.79
C ASN A 189 -1.29 -3.65 -29.66
N ARG A 190 -0.97 -2.80 -30.65
CA ARG A 190 -1.97 -2.26 -31.59
C ARG A 190 -2.36 -3.26 -32.68
N GLN A 191 -1.47 -4.17 -33.04
CA GLN A 191 -1.64 -5.12 -34.14
C GLN A 191 -1.09 -6.50 -33.78
N ALA A 192 -1.71 -7.54 -34.32
CA ALA A 192 -1.14 -8.89 -34.40
C ALA A 192 -1.44 -9.48 -35.78
N ASP A 193 -0.47 -10.20 -36.36
CA ASP A 193 -0.52 -10.97 -37.62
C ASP A 193 -1.84 -10.91 -38.42
N ASN A 194 -2.02 -9.80 -39.16
CA ASN A 194 -3.14 -9.47 -40.07
C ASN A 194 -4.45 -8.91 -39.49
N ALA A 195 -4.50 -8.48 -38.23
CA ALA A 195 -5.66 -7.79 -37.66
C ALA A 195 -5.28 -6.63 -36.72
N ASP A 196 -6.04 -5.53 -36.80
CA ASP A 196 -6.00 -4.43 -35.84
C ASP A 196 -6.79 -4.83 -34.58
N PHE A 197 -6.19 -4.61 -33.41
CA PHE A 197 -6.91 -4.81 -32.15
C PHE A 197 -7.88 -3.66 -31.89
N MET A 198 -9.05 -3.99 -31.34
CA MET A 198 -9.99 -3.01 -30.83
C MET A 198 -9.78 -2.82 -29.33
N PHE A 199 -9.93 -1.59 -28.86
CA PHE A 199 -9.80 -1.26 -27.44
C PHE A 199 -11.14 -0.79 -26.89
N LEU A 200 -11.62 -1.46 -25.85
CA LEU A 200 -12.89 -1.11 -25.20
C LEU A 200 -12.63 -0.72 -23.75
N ASN A 201 -13.11 0.46 -23.39
CA ASN A 201 -13.05 0.94 -22.02
C ASN A 201 -14.34 0.53 -21.28
N LEU A 202 -14.23 -0.40 -20.33
CA LEU A 202 -15.33 -0.87 -19.51
C LEU A 202 -15.23 -0.26 -18.10
N GLY A 203 -16.10 0.69 -17.81
CA GLY A 203 -16.05 1.48 -16.57
C GLY A 203 -15.28 2.80 -16.73
N PRO A 204 -15.21 3.65 -15.69
CA PRO A 204 -15.88 3.51 -14.39
C PRO A 204 -17.37 3.88 -14.42
N GLN A 205 -17.86 4.50 -15.50
CA GLN A 205 -19.27 4.91 -15.64
C GLN A 205 -20.18 3.82 -16.25
N HIS A 206 -19.62 2.66 -16.58
CA HIS A 206 -20.38 1.59 -17.21
C HIS A 206 -21.33 0.94 -16.20
N PRO A 207 -22.64 0.75 -16.52
CA PRO A 207 -23.61 0.21 -15.56
C PRO A 207 -23.29 -1.19 -15.01
N GLY A 208 -22.54 -1.98 -15.78
CA GLY A 208 -22.11 -3.34 -15.40
C GLY A 208 -20.85 -3.40 -14.53
N THR A 209 -20.19 -2.27 -14.22
CA THR A 209 -19.06 -2.22 -13.29
C THR A 209 -19.53 -1.68 -11.94
N HIS A 210 -19.34 -2.45 -10.87
CA HIS A 210 -19.59 -1.95 -9.52
C HIS A 210 -18.51 -0.91 -9.15
N GLY A 211 -18.92 0.34 -8.94
CA GLY A 211 -18.05 1.39 -8.42
C GLY A 211 -17.09 1.98 -9.45
N ILE A 212 -15.86 2.27 -9.01
CA ILE A 212 -14.93 3.16 -9.72
C ILE A 212 -13.80 2.39 -10.44
N LEU A 213 -14.08 1.13 -10.79
CA LEU A 213 -13.16 0.26 -11.51
C LEU A 213 -13.23 0.51 -13.02
N ARG A 214 -12.06 0.68 -13.64
CA ARG A 214 -11.93 0.81 -15.08
C ARG A 214 -11.15 -0.38 -15.63
N LEU A 215 -11.74 -1.14 -16.54
CA LEU A 215 -11.10 -2.26 -17.23
C LEU A 215 -10.87 -1.87 -18.68
N ILE A 216 -9.60 -1.83 -19.08
CA ILE A 216 -9.21 -1.56 -20.46
C ILE A 216 -9.07 -2.93 -21.14
N LEU A 217 -9.95 -3.21 -22.10
CA LEU A 217 -9.98 -4.48 -22.82
C LEU A 217 -9.30 -4.33 -24.17
N GLN A 218 -8.40 -5.26 -24.50
CA GLN A 218 -7.88 -5.45 -25.84
C GLN A 218 -8.64 -6.62 -26.49
N LEU A 219 -9.25 -6.37 -27.64
CA LEU A 219 -10.16 -7.29 -28.32
C LEU A 219 -9.64 -7.65 -29.71
N SER A 220 -9.74 -8.93 -30.08
CA SER A 220 -9.63 -9.42 -31.45
C SER A 220 -11.01 -9.87 -31.91
N GLY A 221 -11.74 -9.00 -32.61
CA GLY A 221 -13.15 -9.24 -32.89
C GLY A 221 -13.98 -9.29 -31.60
N GLU A 222 -14.54 -10.46 -31.28
CA GLU A 222 -15.35 -10.70 -30.07
C GLU A 222 -14.53 -11.29 -28.90
N ASP A 223 -13.29 -11.70 -29.15
CA ASP A 223 -12.44 -12.35 -28.16
C ASP A 223 -11.60 -11.33 -27.37
N ILE A 224 -11.64 -11.42 -26.04
CA ILE A 224 -10.76 -10.65 -25.15
C ILE A 224 -9.38 -11.31 -25.13
N VAL A 225 -8.36 -10.61 -25.63
CA VAL A 225 -6.99 -11.12 -25.66
C VAL A 225 -6.13 -10.59 -24.51
N ASP A 226 -6.45 -9.40 -23.99
CA ASP A 226 -5.77 -8.81 -22.83
C ASP A 226 -6.71 -7.87 -22.08
N ILE A 227 -6.41 -7.67 -20.79
CA ILE A 227 -7.16 -6.79 -19.90
C ILE A 227 -6.21 -6.11 -18.92
N VAL A 228 -6.28 -4.78 -18.87
CA VAL A 228 -5.56 -3.98 -17.87
C VAL A 228 -6.55 -3.33 -16.90
N PRO A 229 -6.58 -3.77 -15.63
CA PRO A 229 -7.37 -3.12 -14.60
C PRO A 229 -6.69 -1.82 -14.14
N ASN A 230 -7.45 -0.74 -14.16
CA ASN A 230 -7.10 0.56 -13.59
C ASN A 230 -7.99 0.83 -12.37
N ILE A 231 -7.37 0.82 -11.19
CA ILE A 231 -8.02 0.86 -9.88
C ILE A 231 -7.94 2.22 -9.18
N GLY A 232 -7.30 3.23 -9.80
CA GLY A 232 -6.85 4.39 -9.03
C GLY A 232 -7.93 5.37 -8.56
N PHE A 233 -9.13 5.28 -9.11
CA PHE A 233 -10.18 6.27 -8.87
C PHE A 233 -10.79 6.29 -7.45
N HIS A 234 -10.28 5.48 -6.52
CA HIS A 234 -10.87 5.32 -5.19
C HIS A 234 -10.10 5.95 -4.03
N HIS A 235 -8.86 6.40 -4.25
CA HIS A 235 -8.06 6.95 -3.16
C HIS A 235 -8.62 8.31 -2.69
N ARG A 236 -9.01 8.38 -1.42
CA ARG A 236 -9.65 9.56 -0.79
C ARG A 236 -8.77 10.26 0.24
N GLY A 237 -7.51 9.82 0.42
CA GLY A 237 -6.56 10.40 1.36
C GLY A 237 -6.98 10.28 2.83
N ALA A 238 -7.59 9.15 3.20
CA ALA A 238 -8.06 8.91 4.57
C ALA A 238 -6.88 8.91 5.56
N GLU A 239 -5.78 8.27 5.17
CA GLU A 239 -4.50 8.21 5.85
C GLU A 239 -3.98 9.61 6.15
N LYS A 240 -3.95 10.47 5.12
CA LYS A 240 -3.48 11.85 5.22
C LYS A 240 -4.36 12.71 6.13
N MET A 241 -5.67 12.45 6.13
CA MET A 241 -6.62 13.10 7.03
C MET A 241 -6.39 12.67 8.48
N GLY A 242 -6.11 11.39 8.70
CA GLY A 242 -5.84 10.80 10.01
C GLY A 242 -4.66 11.43 10.75
N GLU A 243 -3.63 11.90 10.03
CA GLU A 243 -2.47 12.60 10.61
C GLU A 243 -2.81 13.86 11.42
N ARG A 244 -3.99 14.46 11.18
CA ARG A 244 -4.43 15.72 11.81
C ARG A 244 -5.57 15.54 12.80
N GLN A 245 -6.02 14.31 13.01
CA GLN A 245 -7.10 14.01 13.91
C GLN A 245 -6.54 13.51 15.24
N SER A 246 -7.24 13.77 16.34
CA SER A 246 -7.02 12.96 17.54
C SER A 246 -7.59 11.57 17.28
N TRP A 247 -7.09 10.58 18.02
CA TRP A 247 -7.48 9.19 17.78
C TRP A 247 -9.01 9.00 17.79
N HIS A 248 -9.73 9.69 18.68
CA HIS A 248 -11.19 9.56 18.77
C HIS A 248 -11.95 10.34 17.69
N THR A 249 -11.41 11.45 17.15
CA THR A 249 -12.08 12.20 16.07
C THR A 249 -11.91 11.53 14.71
N TYR A 250 -10.98 10.58 14.58
CA TYR A 250 -10.79 9.81 13.35
C TYR A 250 -11.74 8.62 13.20
N ILE A 251 -12.37 8.13 14.28
CA ILE A 251 -13.28 6.98 14.24
C ILE A 251 -14.38 7.12 13.16
N PRO A 252 -15.07 8.26 12.99
CA PRO A 252 -16.08 8.38 11.94
C PRO A 252 -15.51 8.33 10.51
N TYR A 253 -14.20 8.48 10.33
CA TYR A 253 -13.55 8.30 9.03
C TYR A 253 -13.27 6.83 8.74
N THR A 254 -12.96 6.01 9.75
CA THR A 254 -12.72 4.56 9.56
C THR A 254 -13.99 3.85 9.09
N ASP A 255 -15.17 4.30 9.52
CA ASP A 255 -16.46 3.84 8.99
C ASP A 255 -16.62 4.02 7.47
N ARG A 256 -15.92 5.00 6.88
CA ARG A 256 -16.08 5.38 5.47
C ARG A 256 -15.07 4.70 4.56
N VAL A 257 -14.13 3.94 5.10
CA VAL A 257 -13.09 3.24 4.32
C VAL A 257 -13.71 2.15 3.46
N ASP A 258 -14.73 1.46 3.98
CA ASP A 258 -15.58 0.52 3.23
C ASP A 258 -17.03 1.00 3.23
N TYR A 259 -17.75 0.71 2.15
CA TYR A 259 -19.16 1.07 1.99
C TYR A 259 -20.10 0.22 2.83
N LEU A 260 -19.76 -1.06 3.04
CA LEU A 260 -20.68 -2.04 3.64
C LEU A 260 -20.26 -2.47 5.05
N SER A 261 -19.00 -2.30 5.42
CA SER A 261 -18.41 -2.87 6.64
C SER A 261 -17.83 -1.81 7.59
N GLY A 262 -18.46 -0.64 7.72
CA GLY A 262 -17.94 0.47 8.53
C GLY A 262 -17.51 0.08 9.96
N VAL A 263 -18.34 -0.69 10.66
CA VAL A 263 -18.05 -1.13 12.04
C VAL A 263 -16.83 -2.03 12.13
N LEU A 264 -16.58 -2.87 11.12
CA LEU A 264 -15.41 -3.76 11.11
C LEU A 264 -14.11 -2.94 11.01
N ASN A 265 -14.11 -1.87 10.20
CA ASN A 265 -12.98 -0.95 10.13
C ASN A 265 -12.78 -0.17 11.44
N ASN A 266 -13.87 0.29 12.06
CA ASN A 266 -13.81 0.93 13.38
C ASN A 266 -13.24 -0.02 14.45
N MET A 267 -13.62 -1.30 14.41
CA MET A 267 -13.15 -2.29 15.36
C MET A 267 -11.64 -2.47 15.22
N ALA A 268 -11.12 -2.68 14.01
CA ALA A 268 -9.69 -2.80 13.76
C ALA A 268 -8.90 -1.58 14.25
N TYR A 269 -9.41 -0.37 13.97
CA TYR A 269 -8.78 0.87 14.42
C TYR A 269 -8.81 1.04 15.94
N CYS A 270 -9.98 0.82 16.57
CA CYS A 270 -10.12 0.93 18.02
C CYS A 270 -9.24 -0.08 18.76
N GLU A 271 -9.19 -1.34 18.30
CA GLU A 271 -8.36 -2.37 18.92
C GLU A 271 -6.87 -2.01 18.84
N ALA A 272 -6.41 -1.44 17.72
CA ALA A 272 -5.03 -0.97 17.60
C ALA A 272 -4.73 0.15 18.62
N VAL A 273 -5.62 1.15 18.74
CA VAL A 273 -5.46 2.24 19.71
C VAL A 273 -5.49 1.73 21.15
N GLU A 274 -6.44 0.86 21.49
CA GLU A 274 -6.58 0.26 22.82
C GLU A 274 -5.34 -0.56 23.20
N LYS A 275 -4.81 -1.33 22.26
CA LYS A 275 -3.59 -2.12 22.46
C LYS A 275 -2.35 -1.24 22.63
N LEU A 276 -2.25 -0.12 21.90
CA LEU A 276 -1.17 0.85 22.09
C LEU A 276 -1.26 1.57 23.44
N ALA A 277 -2.48 1.80 23.95
CA ALA A 277 -2.75 2.50 25.20
C ALA A 277 -2.88 1.58 26.43
N ASP A 278 -2.65 0.27 26.27
CA ASP A 278 -2.83 -0.76 27.31
C ASP A 278 -4.23 -0.74 27.98
N ILE A 279 -5.26 -0.45 27.18
CA ILE A 279 -6.66 -0.36 27.66
C ILE A 279 -7.31 -1.75 27.66
N SER A 280 -7.80 -2.17 28.83
CA SER A 280 -8.63 -3.38 28.95
C SER A 280 -10.11 -3.03 28.78
N VAL A 281 -10.72 -3.56 27.71
CA VAL A 281 -12.13 -3.34 27.39
C VAL A 281 -13.04 -4.27 28.22
N PRO A 282 -14.14 -3.78 28.82
CA PRO A 282 -15.08 -4.63 29.55
C PRO A 282 -15.73 -5.69 28.66
N ASP A 283 -16.01 -6.88 29.21
CA ASP A 283 -16.57 -8.00 28.42
C ASP A 283 -17.90 -7.67 27.73
N ARG A 284 -18.73 -6.84 28.37
CA ARG A 284 -19.97 -6.34 27.75
C ARG A 284 -19.68 -5.58 26.44
N ALA A 285 -18.65 -4.76 26.40
CA ALA A 285 -18.30 -3.99 25.20
C ALA A 285 -17.73 -4.91 24.11
N LYS A 286 -16.94 -5.93 24.46
CA LYS A 286 -16.48 -6.96 23.51
C LYS A 286 -17.66 -7.68 22.85
N VAL A 287 -18.63 -8.12 23.64
CA VAL A 287 -19.84 -8.80 23.12
C VAL A 287 -20.62 -7.90 22.17
N ILE A 288 -20.84 -6.63 22.54
CA ILE A 288 -21.55 -5.67 21.67
C ILE A 288 -20.81 -5.46 20.35
N ARG A 289 -19.48 -5.32 20.38
CA ARG A 289 -18.65 -5.15 19.17
C ARG A 289 -18.77 -6.35 18.24
N ILE A 290 -18.64 -7.57 18.78
CA ILE A 290 -18.76 -8.81 18.00
C ILE A 290 -20.16 -8.93 17.39
N MET A 291 -21.21 -8.68 18.18
CA MET A 291 -22.58 -8.72 17.65
C MET A 291 -22.78 -7.72 16.51
N LEU A 292 -22.28 -6.49 16.65
CA LEU A 292 -22.41 -5.46 15.62
C LEU A 292 -21.58 -5.79 14.38
N ALA A 293 -20.37 -6.30 14.55
CA ALA A 293 -19.52 -6.78 13.46
C ALA A 293 -20.19 -7.91 12.67
N GLU A 294 -20.80 -8.88 13.34
CA GLU A 294 -21.54 -9.97 12.68
C GLU A 294 -22.79 -9.49 11.95
N LEU A 295 -23.52 -8.52 12.50
CA LEU A 295 -24.66 -7.91 11.80
C LEU A 295 -24.21 -7.19 10.51
N PHE A 296 -23.10 -6.46 10.56
CA PHE A 296 -22.51 -5.82 9.38
C PHE A 296 -21.99 -6.85 8.37
N ARG A 297 -21.36 -7.94 8.84
CA ARG A 297 -20.94 -9.05 7.98
C ARG A 297 -22.12 -9.65 7.23
N ILE A 298 -23.23 -9.94 7.92
CA ILE A 298 -24.46 -10.45 7.29
C ILE A 298 -25.02 -9.43 6.30
N SER A 299 -25.12 -8.15 6.69
CA SER A 299 -25.60 -7.08 5.80
C SER A 299 -24.78 -6.99 4.53
N SER A 300 -23.45 -7.11 4.63
CA SER A 300 -22.52 -7.05 3.49
C SER A 300 -22.70 -8.21 2.49
N HIS A 301 -23.24 -9.36 2.93
CA HIS A 301 -23.53 -10.49 2.04
C HIS A 301 -24.94 -10.47 1.43
N LEU A 302 -25.85 -9.65 1.98
CA LEU A 302 -27.25 -9.58 1.55
C LEU A 302 -27.56 -8.37 0.65
N VAL A 303 -26.61 -7.46 0.49
CA VAL A 303 -26.67 -6.25 -0.35
C VAL A 303 -25.74 -6.44 -1.54
#